data_AF-A0A1R1S401-F1
#
_entry.id   AF-A0A1R1S401-F1
#
_cell.length_a   1.000
_cell.length_b   1.000
_cell.length_c   1.000
_cell.angle_alpha   90.00
_cell.angle_beta   90.00
_cell.angle_gamma   90.00
#
_symmetry.space_group_name_H-M   'P 1'
#
loop_
_entity.id
_entity.type
_entity.pdbx_description
1 polymer ?
#
loop_
_entity_poly.entity_id
_entity_poly.type
_entity_poly.pdbx_seq_one_letter_code
_entity_poly.pdbx_strand_id
1 'polypeptide(L)'
;LRDGLAGADRSGHAVWEETAARMVDAQAPGLGARVRELGAIPSSGPGWPGRLLEECALLHLLSEGYARLDRLPEALAAATRSRVGLTTTTAELLASGTAVRDRWLVLGRQDDSDGRLTTRRIWLRGQDTGRIALLLSFGAAGHTPELALPVGIVLDADLTYYPAGRPLRAALGTRHPDP
;
A
#
# COMPACT_ATOMS: atom_id res chain seq x y z
N LEU A 1 10.70 -25.48 5.37
CA LEU A 1 9.85 -26.60 4.94
C LEU A 1 10.68 -27.88 4.99
N ARG A 2 10.38 -28.80 5.92
CA ARG A 2 11.19 -30.04 6.10
C ARG A 2 10.72 -31.19 5.18
N ASP A 3 9.47 -31.15 4.72
CA ASP A 3 8.87 -32.22 3.91
C ASP A 3 8.72 -31.86 2.41
N GLY A 4 9.38 -30.78 1.98
CA GLY A 4 9.26 -30.24 0.62
C GLY A 4 7.92 -29.52 0.36
N LEU A 5 7.81 -28.86 -0.79
CA LEU A 5 6.61 -28.09 -1.17
C LEU A 5 5.38 -28.97 -1.37
N ALA A 6 5.57 -30.22 -1.83
CA ALA A 6 4.50 -31.18 -2.07
C ALA A 6 3.87 -31.77 -0.77
N GLY A 7 4.45 -31.46 0.41
CA GLY A 7 3.87 -31.81 1.71
C GLY A 7 3.25 -30.64 2.46
N ALA A 8 3.21 -29.45 1.85
CA ALA A 8 2.69 -28.24 2.49
C ALA A 8 1.17 -28.30 2.72
N ASP A 9 0.45 -29.13 1.97
CA ASP A 9 -0.97 -29.47 2.17
C ASP A 9 -1.24 -30.18 3.51
N ARG A 10 -0.24 -30.90 4.03
CA ARG A 10 -0.31 -31.58 5.34
C ARG A 10 0.08 -30.67 6.51
N SER A 11 0.68 -29.51 6.23
CA SER A 11 1.00 -28.52 7.24
C SER A 11 -0.26 -27.73 7.59
N GLY A 12 -0.75 -27.85 8.82
CA GLY A 12 -1.97 -27.16 9.26
C GLY A 12 -1.85 -25.64 9.18
N HIS A 13 -2.98 -24.96 8.89
CA HIS A 13 -3.11 -23.50 8.81
C HIS A 13 -2.50 -22.75 10.01
N ALA A 14 -2.48 -23.38 11.20
CA ALA A 14 -1.92 -22.83 12.42
C ALA A 14 -0.43 -22.44 12.32
N VAL A 15 0.39 -23.18 11.56
CA VAL A 15 1.83 -22.87 11.40
C VAL A 15 2.02 -21.58 10.62
N TRP A 16 1.17 -21.33 9.63
CA TRP A 16 1.17 -20.10 8.84
C TRP A 16 0.69 -18.92 9.66
N GLU A 17 -0.36 -19.09 10.47
CA GLU A 17 -0.83 -18.04 11.38
C GLU A 17 0.20 -17.66 12.45
N GLU A 18 0.88 -18.64 13.06
CA GLU A 18 1.95 -18.36 14.03
C GLU A 18 3.09 -17.57 13.37
N THR A 19 3.49 -17.98 12.16
CA THR A 19 4.54 -17.28 11.41
C THR A 19 4.10 -15.86 11.03
N ALA A 20 2.84 -15.67 10.62
CA ALA A 20 2.29 -14.37 10.27
C ALA A 20 2.22 -13.43 11.50
N ALA A 21 1.83 -13.96 12.66
CA ALA A 21 1.82 -13.20 13.91
C ALA A 21 3.23 -12.69 14.27
N ARG A 22 4.25 -13.56 14.18
CA ARG A 22 5.65 -13.17 14.40
C ARG A 22 6.12 -12.07 13.43
N MET A 23 5.66 -12.07 12.19
CA MET A 23 5.97 -10.99 11.24
C MET A 23 5.34 -9.65 11.66
N VAL A 24 4.11 -9.66 12.18
CA VAL A 24 3.46 -8.45 12.71
C VAL A 24 4.20 -7.93 13.94
N ASP A 25 4.58 -8.81 14.86
CA ASP A 25 5.39 -8.44 16.05
C ASP A 25 6.73 -7.82 15.63
N ALA A 26 7.35 -8.36 14.57
CA ALA A 26 8.57 -7.86 13.96
C ALA A 26 8.38 -6.61 13.07
N GLN A 27 7.21 -5.95 13.11
CA GLN A 27 6.89 -4.75 12.33
C GLN A 27 6.92 -4.96 10.80
N ALA A 28 6.60 -6.16 10.34
CA ALA A 28 6.48 -6.52 8.92
C ALA A 28 5.07 -7.03 8.57
N PRO A 29 4.00 -6.23 8.79
CA PRO A 29 2.62 -6.68 8.59
C PRO A 29 2.31 -7.08 7.13
N GLY A 30 3.01 -6.49 6.15
CA GLY A 30 2.90 -6.88 4.74
C GLY A 30 3.42 -8.29 4.49
N LEU A 31 4.52 -8.68 5.13
CA LEU A 31 5.00 -10.07 5.10
C LEU A 31 4.02 -11.00 5.84
N GLY A 32 3.46 -10.56 6.97
CA GLY A 32 2.46 -11.32 7.71
C GLY A 32 1.23 -11.66 6.87
N ALA A 33 0.70 -10.71 6.10
CA ALA A 33 -0.42 -10.96 5.18
C ALA A 33 -0.07 -12.02 4.11
N ARG A 34 1.11 -11.91 3.49
CA ARG A 34 1.60 -12.88 2.50
C ARG A 34 1.82 -14.27 3.07
N VAL A 35 2.30 -14.37 4.30
CA VAL A 35 2.45 -15.66 5.00
C VAL A 35 1.10 -16.33 5.21
N ARG A 36 0.02 -15.57 5.49
CA ARG A 36 -1.33 -16.14 5.55
C ARG A 36 -1.82 -16.62 4.19
N GLU A 37 -1.51 -15.88 3.12
CA GLU A 37 -1.82 -16.31 1.74
C GLU A 37 -1.16 -17.65 1.42
N LEU A 38 0.10 -17.88 1.83
CA LEU A 38 0.77 -19.19 1.66
C LEU A 38 -0.06 -20.35 2.25
N GLY A 39 -0.70 -20.14 3.39
CA GLY A 39 -1.53 -21.15 4.05
C GLY A 39 -2.81 -21.50 3.28
N ALA A 40 -3.31 -20.60 2.44
CA ALA A 40 -4.50 -20.83 1.61
C ALA A 40 -4.15 -21.52 0.27
N ILE A 41 -2.93 -21.36 -0.24
CA ILE A 41 -2.53 -21.84 -1.57
C ILE A 41 -2.73 -23.36 -1.77
N PRO A 42 -2.40 -24.27 -0.85
CA PRO A 42 -2.62 -25.70 -1.06
C PRO A 42 -4.07 -26.07 -1.38
N SER A 43 -5.04 -25.28 -0.92
CA SER A 43 -6.48 -25.46 -1.17
C SER A 43 -6.98 -24.81 -2.47
N SER A 44 -6.10 -24.14 -3.24
CA SER A 44 -6.46 -23.38 -4.45
C SER A 44 -6.64 -24.24 -5.72
N GLY A 45 -6.63 -25.57 -5.61
CA GLY A 45 -6.81 -26.49 -6.74
C GLY A 45 -5.52 -26.82 -7.51
N PRO A 46 -5.63 -27.39 -8.72
CA PRO A 46 -4.46 -27.84 -9.50
C PRO A 46 -3.41 -26.76 -9.73
N GLY A 47 -2.13 -27.15 -9.75
CA GLY A 47 -1.01 -26.22 -9.93
C GLY A 47 -0.60 -25.43 -8.68
N TRP A 48 -1.20 -25.72 -7.52
CA TRP A 48 -0.86 -25.07 -6.26
C TRP A 48 0.63 -25.15 -5.86
N PRO A 49 1.42 -26.21 -6.17
CA PRO A 49 2.83 -26.23 -5.80
C PRO A 49 3.64 -25.14 -6.50
N GLY A 50 3.29 -24.83 -7.76
CA GLY A 50 3.90 -23.74 -8.53
C GLY A 50 3.58 -22.38 -7.92
N ARG A 51 2.29 -22.13 -7.62
CA ARG A 51 1.85 -20.91 -6.93
C ARG A 51 2.51 -20.73 -5.56
N LEU A 52 2.66 -21.82 -4.81
CA LEU A 52 3.31 -21.79 -3.50
C LEU A 52 4.80 -21.42 -3.65
N LEU A 53 5.49 -21.99 -4.65
CA LEU A 53 6.87 -21.66 -4.96
C LEU A 53 7.02 -20.19 -5.37
N GLU A 54 6.13 -19.68 -6.23
CA GLU A 54 6.13 -18.28 -6.68
C GLU A 54 6.01 -17.32 -5.49
N GLU A 55 5.05 -17.54 -4.59
CA GLU A 55 4.86 -16.70 -3.40
C GLU A 55 6.03 -16.85 -2.40
N CYS A 56 6.58 -18.05 -2.24
CA CYS A 56 7.79 -18.27 -1.44
C CYS A 56 9.01 -17.54 -2.03
N ALA A 57 9.19 -17.57 -3.35
CA ALA A 57 10.26 -16.84 -4.03
C ALA A 57 10.10 -15.33 -3.85
N LEU A 58 8.86 -14.82 -3.91
CA LEU A 58 8.57 -13.40 -3.72
C LEU A 58 8.86 -12.96 -2.28
N LEU A 59 8.47 -13.75 -1.29
CA LEU A 59 8.82 -13.53 0.13
C LEU A 59 10.33 -13.56 0.37
N HIS A 60 11.04 -14.48 -0.28
CA HIS A 60 12.50 -14.53 -0.23
C HIS A 60 13.13 -13.26 -0.81
N LEU A 61 12.70 -12.83 -2.01
CA LEU A 61 13.19 -11.60 -2.64
C LEU A 61 12.89 -10.36 -1.81
N LEU A 62 11.73 -10.29 -1.15
CA LEU A 62 11.38 -9.19 -0.24
C LEU A 62 12.28 -9.20 1.00
N SER A 63 12.54 -10.37 1.57
CA SER A 63 13.43 -10.51 2.74
C SER A 63 14.86 -10.11 2.39
N GLU A 64 15.39 -10.60 1.27
CA GLU A 64 16.73 -10.28 0.78
C GLU A 64 16.89 -8.81 0.36
N GLY A 65 15.84 -8.23 -0.25
CA GLY A 65 15.78 -6.81 -0.60
C GLY A 65 15.73 -5.94 0.65
N TYR A 66 14.96 -6.34 1.65
CA TYR A 66 14.86 -5.62 2.93
C TYR A 66 16.17 -5.65 3.72
N ALA A 67 16.86 -6.79 3.78
CA ALA A 67 18.16 -6.91 4.43
C ALA A 67 19.26 -6.05 3.78
N ARG A 68 19.06 -5.61 2.53
CA ARG A 68 20.01 -4.79 1.76
C ARG A 68 19.40 -3.46 1.32
N LEU A 69 18.42 -2.96 2.06
CA LEU A 69 17.58 -1.83 1.66
C LEU A 69 18.40 -0.60 1.24
N ASP A 70 19.46 -0.29 1.99
CA ASP A 70 20.35 0.86 1.76
C ASP A 70 21.19 0.75 0.48
N ARG A 71 21.22 -0.43 -0.15
CA ARG A 71 21.96 -0.68 -1.40
C ARG A 71 21.05 -0.70 -2.62
N LEU A 72 19.73 -0.59 -2.43
CA LEU A 72 18.77 -0.58 -3.52
C LEU A 72 18.63 0.84 -4.08
N PRO A 73 18.40 1.00 -5.40
CA PRO A 73 17.91 2.26 -5.94
C PRO A 73 16.63 2.69 -5.20
N GLU A 74 16.46 3.98 -4.92
CA GLU A 74 15.39 4.44 -4.01
C GLU A 74 13.98 4.01 -4.44
N ALA A 75 13.71 3.97 -5.75
CA ALA A 75 12.41 3.49 -6.25
C ALA A 75 12.13 2.02 -5.87
N LEU A 76 13.16 1.17 -5.86
CA LEU A 76 13.06 -0.22 -5.45
C LEU A 76 13.06 -0.36 -3.92
N ALA A 77 13.85 0.45 -3.21
CA ALA A 77 13.82 0.51 -1.76
C ALA A 77 12.41 0.88 -1.25
N ALA A 78 11.79 1.91 -1.84
CA ALA A 78 10.42 2.32 -1.56
C ALA A 78 9.40 1.19 -1.82
N ALA A 79 9.51 0.49 -2.94
CA ALA A 79 8.65 -0.65 -3.25
C ALA A 79 8.82 -1.79 -2.22
N THR A 80 10.05 -2.08 -1.80
CA THR A 80 10.35 -3.08 -0.76
C THR A 80 9.77 -2.68 0.59
N ARG A 81 10.00 -1.44 1.06
CA ARG A 81 9.41 -0.90 2.31
C ARG A 81 7.89 -1.07 2.31
N SER A 82 7.24 -0.60 1.25
CA SER A 82 5.79 -0.70 1.11
C SER A 82 5.28 -2.14 1.14
N ARG A 83 6.00 -3.10 0.54
CA ARG A 83 5.58 -4.51 0.50
C ARG A 83 5.85 -5.27 1.80
N VAL A 84 6.88 -4.89 2.55
CA VAL A 84 7.13 -5.41 3.90
C VAL A 84 6.12 -4.86 4.91
N GLY A 85 5.52 -3.70 4.60
CA GLY A 85 4.54 -3.03 5.45
C GLY A 85 5.11 -1.84 6.21
N LEU A 86 6.32 -1.39 5.88
CA LEU A 86 6.84 -0.11 6.33
C LEU A 86 6.16 1.01 5.54
N THR A 87 5.17 1.65 6.16
CA THR A 87 4.47 2.79 5.58
C THR A 87 5.11 4.08 6.06
N THR A 88 5.47 4.98 5.14
CA THR A 88 5.73 6.38 5.48
C THR A 88 4.43 6.99 5.99
N THR A 89 4.45 7.62 7.16
CA THR A 89 3.27 8.33 7.67
C THR A 89 2.99 9.57 6.82
N THR A 90 1.74 10.01 6.77
CA THR A 90 1.40 11.28 6.09
C THR A 90 2.22 12.45 6.63
N ALA A 91 2.45 12.49 7.95
CA ALA A 91 3.22 13.54 8.60
C ALA A 91 4.69 13.55 8.16
N GLU A 92 5.36 12.40 8.17
CA GLU A 92 6.75 12.28 7.68
C GLU A 92 6.84 12.62 6.19
N LEU A 93 5.86 12.17 5.40
CA LEU A 93 5.80 12.45 3.97
C LEU A 93 5.71 13.95 3.72
N LEU A 94 4.81 14.66 4.41
CA LEU A 94 4.65 16.10 4.25
C LEU A 94 5.84 16.89 4.79
N ALA A 95 6.56 16.37 5.79
CA ALA A 95 7.73 17.02 6.38
C ALA A 95 9.00 16.88 5.51
N SER A 96 9.17 15.75 4.81
CA SER A 96 10.41 15.41 4.10
C SER A 96 10.28 15.32 2.58
N GLY A 97 9.06 15.17 2.07
CA GLY A 97 8.80 14.98 0.64
C GLY A 97 8.75 16.29 -0.15
N THR A 98 8.99 16.18 -1.46
CA THR A 98 8.89 17.32 -2.37
C THR A 98 7.43 17.60 -2.72
N ALA A 99 6.92 18.74 -2.26
CA ALA A 99 5.59 19.23 -2.61
C ALA A 99 5.52 19.66 -4.09
N VAL A 100 4.43 19.30 -4.74
CA VAL A 100 4.05 19.77 -6.07
C VAL A 100 2.83 20.66 -5.93
N ARG A 101 3.02 21.96 -6.08
CA ARG A 101 1.91 22.92 -6.19
C ARG A 101 1.32 22.87 -7.60
N ASP A 102 0.01 22.79 -7.69
CA ASP A 102 -0.74 22.87 -8.95
C ASP A 102 -2.20 23.27 -8.65
N ARG A 103 -2.95 23.56 -9.72
CA ARG A 103 -4.40 23.63 -9.71
C ARG A 103 -4.97 22.27 -10.05
N TRP A 104 -5.46 21.56 -9.04
CA TRP A 104 -5.90 20.18 -9.15
C TRP A 104 -7.40 20.11 -9.45
N LEU A 105 -7.74 19.68 -10.67
CA LEU A 105 -9.12 19.35 -11.04
C LEU A 105 -9.53 18.02 -10.41
N VAL A 106 -10.60 18.00 -9.62
CA VAL A 106 -11.17 16.77 -9.05
C VAL A 106 -11.96 16.04 -10.13
N LEU A 107 -11.44 14.90 -10.57
CA LEU A 107 -12.01 14.10 -11.67
C LEU A 107 -13.08 13.12 -11.20
N GLY A 108 -12.95 12.59 -9.99
CA GLY A 108 -13.83 11.53 -9.51
C GLY A 108 -13.68 11.27 -8.02
N ARG A 109 -14.72 10.68 -7.43
CA ARG A 109 -14.75 10.27 -6.04
C ARG A 109 -15.49 8.93 -5.91
N GLN A 110 -14.93 8.01 -5.15
CA GLN A 110 -15.55 6.73 -4.83
C GLN A 110 -15.35 6.40 -3.35
N ASP A 111 -16.44 6.03 -2.69
CA ASP A 111 -16.41 5.54 -1.31
C ASP A 111 -16.69 4.03 -1.31
N ASP A 112 -15.88 3.30 -0.55
CA ASP A 112 -16.00 1.86 -0.34
C ASP A 112 -16.03 1.61 1.17
N SER A 113 -16.90 0.72 1.65
CA SER A 113 -17.10 0.49 3.08
C SER A 113 -17.30 -0.99 3.39
N ASP A 114 -16.62 -1.47 4.41
CA ASP A 114 -16.75 -2.83 4.95
C ASP A 114 -17.56 -2.88 6.28
N GLY A 115 -18.23 -1.77 6.63
CA GLY A 115 -18.95 -1.59 7.88
C GLY A 115 -18.09 -1.16 9.07
N ARG A 116 -16.77 -1.41 9.05
CA ARG A 116 -15.81 -0.94 10.07
C ARG A 116 -15.02 0.27 9.61
N LEU A 117 -14.75 0.38 8.32
CA LEU A 117 -13.93 1.41 7.72
C LEU A 117 -14.56 1.85 6.41
N THR A 118 -14.76 3.16 6.27
CA THR A 118 -15.11 3.77 4.98
C THR A 118 -13.85 4.37 4.38
N THR A 119 -13.48 3.90 3.18
CA THR A 119 -12.35 4.41 2.40
C THR A 119 -12.87 5.24 1.24
N ARG A 120 -12.55 6.54 1.24
CA ARG A 120 -12.79 7.46 0.13
C ARG A 120 -11.55 7.60 -0.74
N ARG A 121 -11.73 7.40 -2.03
CA ARG A 121 -10.76 7.63 -3.11
C ARG A 121 -11.15 8.87 -3.88
N ILE A 122 -10.21 9.79 -4.09
CA ILE A 122 -10.43 11.03 -4.87
C ILE A 122 -9.32 11.11 -5.92
N TRP A 123 -9.72 11.17 -7.19
CA TRP A 123 -8.77 11.31 -8.29
C TRP A 123 -8.70 12.76 -8.73
N LEU A 124 -7.48 13.26 -8.93
CA LEU A 124 -7.22 14.62 -9.37
C LEU A 124 -6.27 14.65 -10.56
N ARG A 125 -6.36 15.72 -11.34
CA ARG A 125 -5.40 16.05 -12.40
C ARG A 125 -4.91 17.48 -12.25
N GLY A 126 -3.59 17.64 -12.21
CA GLY A 126 -2.94 18.94 -12.23
C GLY A 126 -3.16 19.62 -13.58
N GLN A 127 -3.61 20.87 -13.59
CA GLN A 127 -3.83 21.63 -14.81
C GLN A 127 -2.51 22.04 -15.44
N ASP A 128 -1.53 22.42 -14.63
CA ASP A 128 -0.26 22.98 -15.09
C ASP A 128 0.77 21.86 -15.30
N THR A 129 0.85 20.88 -14.38
CA THR A 129 1.80 19.76 -14.47
C THR A 129 1.28 18.55 -15.25
N GLY A 130 -0.04 18.46 -15.46
CA GLY A 130 -0.69 17.30 -16.08
C GLY A 130 -0.66 16.02 -15.23
N ARG A 131 -0.10 16.06 -14.00
CA ARG A 131 0.04 14.89 -13.13
C ARG A 131 -1.31 14.37 -12.65
N ILE A 132 -1.38 13.06 -12.43
CA ILE A 132 -2.55 12.39 -11.82
C ILE A 132 -2.23 12.08 -10.36
N ALA A 133 -3.16 12.41 -9.47
CA ALA A 133 -3.08 12.12 -8.05
C ALA A 133 -4.28 11.31 -7.56
N LEU A 134 -4.03 10.46 -6.56
CA LEU A 134 -5.04 9.76 -5.78
C LEU A 134 -4.88 10.17 -4.31
N LEU A 135 -5.89 10.84 -3.76
CA LEU A 135 -6.01 11.08 -2.33
C LEU A 135 -6.86 9.98 -1.70
N LEU A 136 -6.42 9.49 -0.53
CA LEU A 136 -7.19 8.57 0.29
C LEU A 136 -7.62 9.29 1.56
N SER A 137 -8.89 9.12 1.93
CA SER A 137 -9.44 9.57 3.21
C SER A 137 -10.18 8.42 3.86
N PHE A 138 -10.04 8.29 5.17
CA PHE A 138 -10.62 7.19 5.93
C PHE A 138 -11.61 7.72 6.95
N GLY A 139 -12.70 6.98 7.17
CA GLY A 139 -13.68 7.23 8.22
C GLY A 139 -13.90 5.96 9.04
N ALA A 140 -13.77 6.03 10.36
CA ALA A 140 -14.01 4.89 11.25
C ALA A 140 -15.51 4.65 11.43
N ALA A 141 -15.91 3.38 11.49
CA ALA A 141 -17.23 2.85 11.89
C ALA A 141 -18.39 3.87 11.85
N GLY A 142 -18.97 4.09 10.66
CA GLY A 142 -20.12 4.98 10.46
C GLY A 142 -19.80 6.46 10.28
N HIS A 143 -18.55 6.88 10.43
CA HIS A 143 -18.12 8.24 10.14
C HIS A 143 -17.76 8.43 8.66
N THR A 144 -18.10 9.62 8.15
CA THR A 144 -17.72 10.02 6.79
C THR A 144 -16.24 10.41 6.76
N PRO A 145 -15.48 10.01 5.73
CA PRO A 145 -14.10 10.44 5.56
C PRO A 145 -13.97 11.98 5.49
N GLU A 146 -12.96 12.51 6.16
CA GLU A 146 -12.72 13.96 6.33
C GLU A 146 -12.61 14.74 5.01
N LEU A 147 -11.93 14.21 4.00
CA LEU A 147 -11.78 14.91 2.73
C LEU A 147 -13.10 14.91 1.95
N ALA A 148 -13.77 16.06 1.96
CA ALA A 148 -14.93 16.36 1.14
C ALA A 148 -14.53 17.26 -0.04
N LEU A 149 -14.03 16.66 -1.12
CA LEU A 149 -13.77 17.35 -2.39
C LEU A 149 -14.82 16.90 -3.42
N PRO A 150 -15.77 17.78 -3.81
CA PRO A 150 -16.74 17.49 -4.87
C PRO A 150 -16.05 17.29 -6.23
N VAL A 151 -16.65 16.48 -7.10
CA VAL A 151 -16.16 16.34 -8.48
C VAL A 151 -16.39 17.63 -9.27
N GLY A 152 -15.45 18.00 -10.13
CA GLY A 152 -15.55 19.17 -11.00
C GLY A 152 -14.99 20.46 -10.41
N ILE A 153 -14.59 20.48 -9.14
CA ILE A 153 -13.89 21.65 -8.57
C ILE A 153 -12.40 21.63 -8.93
N VAL A 154 -11.80 22.81 -8.91
CA VAL A 154 -10.35 23.00 -8.97
C VAL A 154 -9.87 23.45 -7.60
N LEU A 155 -8.77 22.88 -7.13
CA LEU A 155 -8.14 23.20 -5.86
C LEU A 155 -6.69 23.64 -6.11
N ASP A 156 -6.31 24.86 -5.73
CA ASP A 156 -4.89 25.26 -5.64
C ASP A 156 -4.30 24.68 -4.34
N ALA A 157 -3.42 23.70 -4.47
CA ALA A 157 -2.82 23.05 -3.32
C ALA A 157 -1.48 22.41 -3.63
N ASP A 158 -0.72 22.20 -2.56
CA ASP A 158 0.49 21.40 -2.54
C ASP A 158 0.13 19.92 -2.37
N LEU A 159 0.59 19.05 -3.27
CA LEU A 159 0.50 17.60 -3.12
C LEU A 159 1.89 16.99 -2.99
N THR A 160 2.07 16.10 -2.01
CA THR A 160 3.31 15.32 -1.84
C THR A 160 3.05 13.86 -2.13
N TYR A 161 3.81 13.27 -3.05
CA TYR A 161 3.57 11.92 -3.54
C TYR A 161 4.28 10.86 -2.71
N TYR A 162 3.57 9.79 -2.37
CA TYR A 162 4.18 8.64 -1.73
C TYR A 162 5.22 8.00 -2.67
N PRO A 163 6.42 7.64 -2.16
CA PRO A 163 7.43 6.94 -2.95
C PRO A 163 6.89 5.65 -3.57
N ALA A 164 6.94 5.56 -4.90
CA ALA A 164 6.56 4.38 -5.66
C ALA A 164 7.21 4.43 -7.06
N GLY A 165 7.33 3.28 -7.74
CA GLY A 165 7.86 3.23 -9.10
C GLY A 165 7.03 4.03 -10.12
N ARG A 166 5.73 4.21 -9.86
CA ARG A 166 4.85 5.16 -10.56
C ARG A 166 3.95 5.84 -9.51
N PRO A 167 4.37 6.99 -8.96
CA PRO A 167 3.67 7.60 -7.83
C PRO A 167 2.34 8.19 -8.28
N LEU A 168 1.24 7.60 -7.78
CA LEU A 168 -0.12 8.11 -7.96
C LEU A 168 -0.71 8.56 -6.64
N ARG A 169 -0.46 7.84 -5.55
CA ARG A 169 -0.95 8.20 -4.22
C ARG A 169 -0.22 9.45 -3.73
N ALA A 170 -0.98 10.42 -3.25
CA ALA A 170 -0.45 11.65 -2.67
C ALA A 170 -1.10 11.97 -1.33
N ALA A 171 -0.42 12.81 -0.55
CA ALA A 171 -0.95 13.51 0.60
C ALA A 171 -1.25 14.95 0.22
N LEU A 172 -2.38 15.46 0.70
CA LEU A 172 -2.75 16.86 0.57
C LEU A 172 -2.00 17.68 1.62
N GLY A 173 -1.19 18.64 1.15
CA GLY A 173 -0.50 19.61 1.99
C GLY A 173 -1.31 20.91 2.09
N THR A 174 -0.60 22.04 2.02
CA THR A 174 -1.19 23.38 2.10
C THR A 174 -2.21 23.59 0.97
N ARG A 175 -3.39 24.09 1.34
CA ARG A 175 -4.35 24.64 0.39
C ARG A 175 -4.15 26.14 0.31
N HIS A 176 -4.04 26.66 -0.90
CA HIS A 176 -3.87 28.08 -1.12
C HIS A 176 -5.26 28.70 -1.37
N PRO A 177 -5.55 29.88 -0.80
CA PRO A 177 -6.77 30.59 -1.12
C PRO A 177 -6.78 30.97 -2.60
N ASP A 178 -7.98 31.07 -3.19
CA ASP A 178 -8.12 31.66 -4.51
C ASP A 178 -7.57 33.10 -4.47
N PRO A 179 -6.75 33.51 -5.46
CA PRO A 179 -6.17 34.85 -5.53
C PRO A 179 -7.21 35.97 -5.69
#